data_AF-A0ABC8RWR2-F1
#
_entry.id   AF-A0ABC8RWR2-F1
#
_cell.length_a   1.000
_cell.length_b   1.000
_cell.length_c   1.000
_cell.angle_alpha   90.00
_cell.angle_beta   90.00
_cell.angle_gamma   90.00
#
_symmetry.space_group_name_H-M   'P 1'
#
loop_
_entity.id
_entity.type
_entity.pdbx_description
1 polymer ?
#
loop_
_entity_poly.entity_id
_entity_poly.type
_entity_poly.pdbx_seq_one_letter_code
_entity_poly.pdbx_strand_id
1 'polypeptide(L)'
;MRYTAELEKKVQTLQTETTSLSAQLTLLQRDTNGLTAENSELKLRLQTMEQQVHLQDALNDALKEEIQHLKVLTGQTIPSGGPMLNFSPSFGANQQYYPNNQSMHTMLTAQQFKQLQIHSQKQQQQQQFQQQQMHQFQQQQLQQQQAGDLKNERLPAL
;
A
#
# COMPACT_ATOMS: atom_id res chain seq x y z
N MET A 1 -10.68 -1.88 64.71
CA MET A 1 -11.64 -1.30 63.75
C MET A 1 -11.03 -0.31 62.75
N ARG A 2 -10.15 0.64 63.13
CA ARG A 2 -9.59 1.62 62.17
C ARG A 2 -8.74 1.02 61.04
N TYR A 3 -7.86 0.07 61.34
CA TYR A 3 -6.97 -0.55 60.35
C TYR A 3 -7.73 -1.32 59.25
N THR A 4 -8.81 -2.01 59.59
CA THR A 4 -9.67 -2.72 58.63
C THR A 4 -10.30 -1.75 57.62
N ALA A 5 -10.85 -0.63 58.08
CA ALA A 5 -11.44 0.39 57.20
C ALA A 5 -10.39 1.05 56.29
N GLU A 6 -9.16 1.26 56.78
CA GLU A 6 -8.07 1.78 55.95
C GLU A 6 -7.64 0.79 54.87
N LEU A 7 -7.59 -0.51 55.18
CA LEU A 7 -7.33 -1.57 54.21
C LEU A 7 -8.43 -1.66 53.15
N GLU A 8 -9.70 -1.67 53.55
CA GLU A 8 -10.85 -1.69 52.63
C GLU A 8 -10.80 -0.51 51.67
N LYS A 9 -10.54 0.70 52.18
CA LYS A 9 -10.36 1.88 51.33
C LYS A 9 -9.22 1.71 50.33
N LYS A 10 -8.08 1.14 50.77
CA LYS A 10 -6.92 0.93 49.90
C LYS A 10 -7.17 -0.12 48.82
N VAL A 11 -7.87 -1.20 49.16
CA VAL A 11 -8.33 -2.21 48.19
C VAL A 11 -9.25 -1.57 47.15
N GLN A 12 -10.24 -0.78 47.59
CA GLN A 12 -11.17 -0.11 46.69
C GLN A 12 -10.45 0.87 45.75
N THR A 13 -9.48 1.63 46.25
CA THR A 13 -8.66 2.54 45.44
C THR A 13 -7.86 1.76 44.40
N LEU A 14 -7.15 0.70 44.80
CA LEU A 14 -6.36 -0.12 43.88
C LEU A 14 -7.21 -0.80 42.80
N GLN A 15 -8.42 -1.26 43.15
CA GLN A 15 -9.37 -1.82 42.19
C GLN A 15 -9.86 -0.77 41.18
N THR A 16 -10.15 0.43 41.65
CA THR A 16 -10.57 1.56 40.79
C THR A 16 -9.45 1.95 39.84
N GLU A 17 -8.21 2.02 40.34
CA GLU A 17 -7.02 2.29 39.52
C GLU A 17 -6.79 1.20 38.48
N THR A 18 -6.89 -0.08 38.88
CA THR A 18 -6.75 -1.22 37.97
C THR A 18 -7.80 -1.19 36.86
N THR A 19 -9.06 -0.90 37.20
CA THR A 19 -10.15 -0.74 36.22
C THR A 19 -9.86 0.41 35.25
N SER A 20 -9.40 1.55 35.76
CA SER A 20 -9.03 2.71 34.93
C SER A 20 -7.89 2.39 33.98
N LEU A 21 -6.83 1.73 34.46
CA LEU A 21 -5.68 1.32 33.64
C LEU A 21 -6.07 0.32 32.56
N SER A 22 -6.93 -0.66 32.88
CA SER A 22 -7.45 -1.63 31.91
C SER A 22 -8.28 -0.97 30.80
N ALA A 23 -9.08 0.04 31.15
CA ALA A 23 -9.81 0.83 30.16
C ALA A 23 -8.86 1.63 29.24
N GLN A 24 -7.83 2.27 29.81
CA GLN A 24 -6.81 2.99 29.04
C GLN A 24 -6.03 2.06 28.10
N LEU A 25 -5.65 0.87 28.57
CA LEU A 25 -4.98 -0.12 27.75
C LEU A 25 -5.84 -0.56 26.56
N THR A 26 -7.13 -0.80 26.78
CA THR A 26 -8.08 -1.18 25.72
C THR A 26 -8.18 -0.09 24.65
N LEU A 27 -8.23 1.19 25.04
CA LEU A 27 -8.25 2.31 24.10
C LEU A 27 -6.95 2.39 23.29
N LEU A 28 -5.80 2.32 23.96
CA LEU A 28 -4.49 2.35 23.29
C LEU A 28 -4.31 1.21 22.32
N GLN A 29 -4.77 0.00 22.67
CA GLN A 29 -4.74 -1.15 21.77
C GLN A 29 -5.62 -0.92 20.54
N ARG A 30 -6.84 -0.41 20.73
CA ARG A 30 -7.74 -0.08 19.61
C ARG A 30 -7.09 0.93 18.67
N ASP A 31 -6.52 2.00 19.22
CA ASP A 31 -5.92 3.07 18.43
C ASP A 31 -4.64 2.60 17.72
N THR A 32 -3.80 1.79 18.39
CA THR A 32 -2.62 1.14 17.78
C THR A 32 -3.02 0.25 16.61
N ASN A 33 -4.11 -0.51 16.76
CA ASN A 33 -4.63 -1.37 15.70
C ASN A 33 -5.15 -0.54 14.52
N GLY A 34 -5.88 0.54 14.80
CA GLY A 34 -6.35 1.48 13.77
C GLY A 34 -5.19 2.10 12.98
N LEU A 35 -4.18 2.61 13.67
CA LEU A 35 -2.98 3.19 13.05
C LEU A 35 -2.20 2.15 12.24
N THR A 36 -2.11 0.91 12.72
CA THR A 36 -1.44 -0.17 11.99
C THR A 36 -2.19 -0.50 10.68
N ALA A 37 -3.53 -0.53 10.72
CA ALA A 37 -4.36 -0.73 9.53
C ALA A 37 -4.15 0.36 8.49
N GLU A 38 -4.22 1.62 8.93
CA GLU A 38 -4.00 2.78 8.05
C GLU A 38 -2.58 2.79 7.48
N ASN A 39 -1.56 2.50 8.29
CA ASN A 39 -0.17 2.44 7.83
C ASN A 39 0.03 1.37 6.75
N SER A 40 -0.59 0.20 6.92
CA SER A 40 -0.58 -0.89 5.93
C SER A 40 -1.23 -0.46 4.61
N GLU A 41 -2.40 0.19 4.66
CA GLU A 41 -3.08 0.70 3.47
C GLU A 41 -2.25 1.77 2.75
N LEU A 42 -1.68 2.72 3.50
CA LEU A 42 -0.83 3.76 2.95
C LEU A 42 0.42 3.18 2.27
N LYS A 43 1.08 2.19 2.88
CA LYS A 43 2.22 1.49 2.26
C LYS A 43 1.84 0.80 0.96
N LEU A 44 0.70 0.12 0.92
CA LEU A 44 0.21 -0.52 -0.29
C LEU A 44 -0.07 0.51 -1.38
N ARG A 45 -0.78 1.59 -1.04
CA ARG A 45 -1.08 2.67 -1.98
C ARG A 45 0.18 3.31 -2.53
N LEU A 46 1.18 3.55 -1.69
CA LEU A 46 2.49 4.06 -2.09
C LEU A 46 3.17 3.13 -3.09
N GLN A 47 3.27 1.83 -2.76
CA GLN A 47 3.87 0.83 -3.66
C GLN A 47 3.17 0.78 -5.02
N THR A 48 1.84 0.83 -5.04
CA THR A 48 1.06 0.86 -6.29
C THR A 48 1.33 2.14 -7.09
N MET A 49 1.42 3.30 -6.42
CA MET A 49 1.75 4.57 -7.08
C MET A 49 3.16 4.55 -7.69
N GLU A 50 4.16 4.01 -6.98
CA GLU A 50 5.52 3.87 -7.49
C GLU A 50 5.56 3.00 -8.75
N GLN A 51 4.88 1.86 -8.74
CA GLN A 51 4.80 0.98 -9.91
C GLN A 51 4.06 1.65 -11.09
N GLN A 52 3.01 2.43 -10.80
CA GLN A 52 2.31 3.20 -11.81
C GLN A 52 3.19 4.28 -12.46
N VAL A 53 3.99 5.00 -11.67
CA VAL A 53 4.93 6.01 -12.19
C VAL A 53 5.97 5.36 -13.09
N HIS A 54 6.58 4.25 -12.67
CA HIS A 54 7.56 3.53 -13.49
C HIS A 54 7.00 3.06 -14.83
N LEU A 55 5.76 2.54 -14.85
CA LEU A 55 5.12 2.17 -16.11
C LEU A 55 4.79 3.40 -16.96
N GLN A 56 4.39 4.51 -16.36
CA GLN A 56 4.12 5.74 -17.09
C GLN A 56 5.39 6.29 -17.74
N ASP A 57 6.52 6.27 -17.03
CA ASP A 57 7.82 6.69 -17.57
C ASP A 57 8.23 5.79 -18.75
N ALA A 58 8.10 4.47 -18.60
CA ALA A 58 8.37 3.52 -19.69
C ALA A 58 7.47 3.74 -20.92
N LEU A 59 6.18 4.04 -20.71
CA LEU A 59 5.26 4.40 -21.80
C LEU A 59 5.64 5.72 -22.46
N ASN A 60 6.01 6.73 -21.68
CA ASN A 60 6.44 8.03 -22.21
C ASN A 60 7.70 7.90 -23.06
N ASP A 61 8.68 7.12 -22.62
CA ASP A 61 9.92 6.93 -23.37
C ASP A 61 9.67 6.13 -24.66
N ALA A 62 8.87 5.06 -24.61
CA ALA A 62 8.45 4.33 -25.81
C ALA A 62 7.69 5.23 -26.80
N LEU A 63 6.82 6.12 -26.32
CA LEU A 63 6.10 7.07 -27.18
C LEU A 63 7.03 8.13 -27.79
N LYS A 64 8.01 8.64 -27.04
CA LYS A 64 9.02 9.57 -27.58
C LYS A 64 9.84 8.90 -28.68
N GLU A 65 10.24 7.65 -28.50
CA GLU A 65 10.94 6.85 -29.51
C GLU A 65 10.09 6.65 -30.76
N GLU A 66 8.81 6.28 -30.62
CA GLU A 66 7.89 6.11 -31.74
C GLU A 66 7.70 7.43 -32.51
N ILE A 67 7.53 8.56 -31.81
CA ILE A 67 7.45 9.89 -32.43
C ILE A 67 8.74 10.20 -33.21
N GLN A 68 9.91 9.90 -32.63
CA GLN A 68 11.18 10.13 -33.30
C GLN A 68 11.32 9.26 -34.55
N HIS A 69 10.91 8.00 -34.48
CA HIS A 69 10.91 7.08 -35.61
C HIS A 69 9.95 7.55 -36.73
N LEU A 70 8.74 7.98 -36.37
CA LEU A 70 7.78 8.56 -37.32
C LEU A 70 8.32 9.83 -37.99
N LYS A 71 9.04 10.70 -37.26
CA LYS A 71 9.69 11.88 -37.85
C LYS A 71 10.75 11.52 -38.89
N VAL A 72 11.52 10.44 -38.66
CA VAL A 72 12.49 9.92 -39.62
C VAL A 72 11.79 9.34 -40.84
N LEU A 73 10.77 8.48 -40.66
CA LEU A 73 10.01 7.87 -41.75
C LEU A 73 9.28 8.89 -42.63
N THR A 74 8.75 9.96 -42.03
CA THR A 74 8.05 11.01 -42.76
C THR A 74 9.01 12.04 -43.41
N GLY A 75 10.33 11.87 -43.28
CA GLY A 75 11.32 12.78 -43.86
C GLY A 75 11.32 14.18 -43.24
N GLN A 76 10.66 14.37 -42.08
CA GLN A 76 10.55 15.66 -41.39
C GLN A 76 11.75 15.99 -40.49
N THR A 77 12.90 15.34 -40.70
CA THR A 77 14.15 15.71 -40.05
C THR A 77 14.65 17.03 -40.65
N ILE A 78 14.03 18.15 -40.24
CA ILE A 78 14.50 19.49 -40.58
C ILE A 78 15.68 19.78 -39.66
N PRO A 79 16.92 19.98 -40.17
CA PRO A 79 17.94 20.65 -39.38
C PRO A 79 17.50 22.12 -39.29
N SER A 80 17.04 22.53 -38.12
CA SER A 80 16.72 23.91 -37.82
C SER A 80 18.02 24.73 -37.88
N GLY A 81 18.39 25.25 -39.06
CA GLY A 81 19.57 26.12 -39.18
C GLY A 81 20.25 26.35 -40.54
N GLY A 82 19.63 26.14 -41.71
CA GLY A 82 20.31 26.47 -42.98
C GLY A 82 19.36 26.76 -44.15
N PRO A 83 19.72 27.66 -45.10
CA PRO A 83 18.80 28.12 -46.14
C PRO A 83 18.41 27.01 -47.12
N MET A 84 17.11 27.00 -47.43
CA MET A 84 16.43 26.18 -48.43
C MET A 84 17.10 26.26 -49.81
N LEU A 85 17.81 25.21 -50.25
CA LEU A 85 18.06 24.97 -51.67
C LEU A 85 18.12 23.47 -51.97
N ASN A 86 17.02 22.98 -52.57
CA ASN A 86 17.00 22.08 -53.72
C ASN A 86 17.65 20.69 -53.60
N PHE A 87 16.92 19.64 -53.20
CA PHE A 87 17.18 18.27 -53.71
C PHE A 87 15.91 17.40 -53.79
N SER A 88 15.44 17.25 -55.05
CA SER A 88 14.74 16.14 -55.75
C SER A 88 14.00 15.02 -54.97
N PRO A 89 12.79 14.61 -55.40
CA PRO A 89 12.10 13.43 -54.88
C PRO A 89 12.62 12.17 -55.60
N SER A 90 13.66 11.53 -55.07
CA SER A 90 14.06 10.19 -55.49
C SER A 90 13.47 9.16 -54.55
N PHE A 91 12.25 8.74 -54.87
CA PHE A 91 11.69 7.48 -54.42
C PHE A 91 12.62 6.35 -54.82
N GLY A 92 13.06 5.55 -53.85
CA GLY A 92 13.62 4.23 -54.10
C GLY A 92 15.09 4.07 -53.71
N ALA A 93 15.32 3.47 -52.56
CA ALA A 93 16.04 2.20 -52.45
C ALA A 93 16.12 1.77 -50.97
N ASN A 94 15.50 0.63 -50.68
CA ASN A 94 15.78 -0.26 -49.55
C ASN A 94 16.02 0.38 -48.18
N GLN A 95 14.96 0.49 -47.39
CA GLN A 95 15.05 0.27 -45.95
C GLN A 95 13.97 -0.75 -45.58
N GLN A 96 14.34 -2.03 -45.59
CA GLN A 96 13.62 -3.11 -44.91
C GLN A 96 13.71 -2.84 -43.39
N TYR A 97 13.07 -1.78 -42.91
CA TYR A 97 12.90 -1.54 -41.48
C TYR A 97 11.55 -2.12 -41.09
N TYR A 98 11.58 -3.30 -40.47
CA TYR A 98 10.42 -4.00 -39.93
C TYR A 98 9.64 -3.10 -38.97
N PRO A 99 8.44 -2.59 -39.32
CA PRO A 99 7.65 -1.76 -38.44
C PRO A 99 6.61 -2.65 -37.76
N ASN A 100 6.98 -3.39 -36.72
CA ASN A 100 5.96 -4.17 -36.00
C ASN A 100 6.25 -4.48 -34.52
N ASN A 101 7.41 -4.12 -33.98
CA ASN A 101 7.75 -4.44 -32.58
C ASN A 101 7.45 -3.29 -31.58
N GLN A 102 7.47 -2.01 -32.00
CA GLN A 102 7.32 -0.87 -31.07
C GLN A 102 5.87 -0.69 -30.60
N SER A 103 4.89 -0.80 -31.49
CA SER A 103 3.46 -0.80 -31.14
C SER A 103 3.08 -1.93 -30.19
N MET A 104 3.70 -3.10 -30.36
CA MET A 104 3.60 -4.23 -29.43
C MET A 104 4.18 -3.89 -28.05
N HIS A 105 5.28 -3.13 -27.97
CA HIS A 105 5.88 -2.76 -26.68
C HIS A 105 4.97 -1.83 -25.87
N THR A 106 4.42 -0.80 -26.49
CA THR A 106 3.45 0.11 -25.87
C THR A 106 2.20 -0.63 -25.39
N MET A 107 1.69 -1.57 -26.21
CA MET A 107 0.54 -2.41 -25.83
C MET A 107 0.86 -3.33 -24.66
N LEU A 108 2.04 -3.94 -24.64
CA LEU A 108 2.47 -4.82 -23.55
C LEU A 108 2.60 -4.06 -22.22
N THR A 109 3.15 -2.84 -22.26
CA THR A 109 3.26 -1.98 -21.07
C THR A 109 1.89 -1.53 -20.58
N ALA A 110 0.95 -1.21 -21.49
CA ALA A 110 -0.44 -0.94 -21.13
C ALA A 110 -1.16 -2.17 -20.52
N GLN A 111 -0.82 -3.38 -20.96
CA GLN A 111 -1.33 -4.61 -20.38
C GLN A 111 -0.77 -4.85 -18.97
N GLN A 112 0.51 -4.55 -18.73
CA GLN A 112 1.09 -4.57 -17.38
C GLN A 112 0.38 -3.61 -16.44
N PHE A 113 -0.02 -2.42 -16.91
CA PHE A 113 -0.79 -1.48 -16.11
C PHE A 113 -2.12 -2.07 -15.60
N LYS A 114 -2.85 -2.80 -16.47
CA LYS A 114 -4.05 -3.52 -16.03
C LYS A 114 -3.76 -4.63 -15.02
N GLN A 115 -2.62 -5.31 -15.11
CA GLN A 115 -2.23 -6.30 -14.12
C GLN A 115 -1.93 -5.70 -12.75
N LEU A 116 -1.31 -4.51 -12.68
CA LEU A 116 -1.04 -3.84 -11.40
C LEU A 116 -2.31 -3.51 -10.62
N GLN A 117 -3.38 -3.09 -11.30
CA GLN A 117 -4.65 -2.81 -10.66
C GLN A 117 -5.23 -4.07 -9.97
N ILE A 118 -5.11 -5.23 -10.62
CA ILE A 118 -5.55 -6.51 -10.08
C ILE A 118 -4.63 -6.96 -8.93
N HIS A 119 -3.32 -6.74 -9.06
CA HIS A 119 -2.34 -7.14 -8.05
C HIS A 119 -2.51 -6.35 -6.75
N SER A 120 -2.71 -5.04 -6.84
CA SER A 120 -2.95 -4.17 -5.69
C SER A 120 -4.18 -4.62 -4.88
N GLN A 121 -5.26 -5.05 -5.56
CA GLN A 121 -6.47 -5.54 -4.89
C GLN A 121 -6.23 -6.88 -4.18
N LYS A 122 -5.43 -7.77 -4.78
CA LYS A 122 -5.09 -9.06 -4.17
C LYS A 122 -4.20 -8.91 -2.94
N GLN A 123 -3.26 -7.96 -2.97
CA GLN A 123 -2.34 -7.69 -1.87
C GLN A 123 -3.06 -7.06 -0.67
N GLN A 124 -4.10 -6.24 -0.91
CA GLN A 124 -4.95 -5.69 0.15
C GLN A 124 -5.68 -6.79 0.95
N GLN A 125 -6.17 -7.81 0.25
CA GLN A 125 -6.89 -8.93 0.88
C GLN A 125 -5.98 -9.81 1.74
N GLN A 126 -4.72 -9.99 1.33
CA GLN A 126 -3.75 -10.79 2.11
C GLN A 126 -3.32 -10.08 3.40
N GLN A 127 -3.08 -8.76 3.37
CA GLN A 127 -2.74 -8.00 4.57
C GLN A 127 -3.90 -7.95 5.57
N GLN A 128 -5.14 -7.79 5.08
CA GLN A 128 -6.32 -7.81 5.96
C GLN A 128 -6.45 -9.14 6.72
N PHE A 129 -6.12 -10.27 6.07
CA PHE A 129 -6.15 -11.58 6.70
C PHE A 129 -5.11 -11.74 7.82
N GLN A 130 -3.89 -11.24 7.59
CA GLN A 130 -2.82 -11.29 8.58
C GLN A 130 -3.13 -10.40 9.80
N GLN A 131 -3.75 -9.25 9.57
CA GLN A 131 -4.20 -8.35 10.64
C GLN A 131 -5.34 -8.95 11.46
N GLN A 132 -6.28 -9.63 10.81
CA GLN A 132 -7.39 -10.31 11.49
C GLN A 132 -6.90 -11.47 12.37
N GLN A 133 -5.85 -12.18 11.94
CA GLN A 133 -5.24 -13.25 12.74
C GLN A 133 -4.54 -12.70 14.00
N MET A 134 -3.81 -11.59 13.87
CA MET A 134 -3.24 -10.88 15.03
C MET A 134 -4.32 -10.40 16.00
N HIS A 135 -5.44 -9.88 15.48
CA HIS A 135 -6.56 -9.45 16.31
C HIS A 135 -7.16 -10.61 17.11
N GLN A 136 -7.36 -11.77 16.47
CA GLN A 136 -7.90 -12.94 17.15
C GLN A 136 -6.98 -13.42 18.27
N PHE A 137 -5.67 -13.42 18.05
CA PHE A 137 -4.70 -13.80 19.08
C PHE A 137 -4.70 -12.84 20.28
N GLN A 138 -4.76 -11.53 20.01
CA GLN A 138 -4.74 -10.53 21.07
C GLN A 138 -6.04 -10.50 21.88
N GLN A 139 -7.19 -10.67 21.22
CA GLN A 139 -8.49 -10.75 21.91
C GLN A 139 -8.57 -11.95 22.85
N GLN A 140 -7.98 -13.09 22.45
CA GLN A 140 -7.91 -14.29 23.28
C GLN A 140 -7.03 -14.10 24.54
N GLN A 141 -6.03 -13.22 24.46
CA GLN A 141 -5.14 -12.88 25.58
C GLN A 141 -5.83 -11.96 26.61
N LEU A 142 -6.58 -10.95 26.15
CA LEU A 142 -7.41 -10.08 27.00
C LEU A 142 -8.50 -10.85 27.74
N GLN A 143 -9.13 -11.82 27.07
CA GLN A 143 -10.19 -12.64 27.66
C GLN A 143 -9.66 -13.58 28.75
N GLN A 144 -8.40 -14.02 28.65
CA GLN A 144 -7.72 -14.77 29.70
C GLN A 144 -7.38 -13.92 30.93
N GLN A 145 -7.02 -12.64 30.74
CA GLN A 145 -6.78 -11.71 31.85
C GLN A 145 -8.08 -11.37 32.61
N GLN A 146 -9.17 -11.05 31.91
CA GLN A 146 -10.47 -10.85 32.56
C GLN A 146 -10.99 -12.10 33.26
N ALA A 147 -10.77 -13.29 32.68
CA ALA A 147 -11.14 -14.55 33.32
C ALA A 147 -10.27 -14.89 34.55
N GLY A 148 -9.06 -14.34 34.65
CA GLY A 148 -8.20 -14.43 35.83
C GLY A 148 -8.70 -13.55 36.97
N ASP A 149 -9.07 -12.30 36.67
CA ASP A 149 -9.63 -11.36 37.66
C ASP A 149 -10.98 -11.84 38.22
N LEU A 150 -11.90 -12.32 37.36
CA LEU A 150 -13.19 -12.89 37.77
C LEU A 150 -13.08 -14.23 38.54
N LYS A 151 -11.93 -14.90 38.48
CA LYS A 151 -11.64 -16.08 39.32
C LYS A 151 -11.08 -15.67 40.68
N ASN A 152 -10.34 -14.57 40.77
CA ASN A 152 -9.87 -14.02 42.04
C ASN A 152 -10.98 -13.34 42.87
N GLU A 153 -12.06 -12.86 42.24
CA GLU A 153 -13.26 -12.36 42.95
C GLU A 153 -14.19 -13.46 43.49
N ARG A 154 -13.96 -14.75 43.15
CA ARG A 154 -14.86 -15.87 43.52
C ARG A 154 -14.35 -16.78 44.63
N LEU A 155 -13.47 -16.29 45.51
CA LEU A 155 -13.23 -16.96 46.80
C LEU A 155 -14.21 -16.39 47.83
N PRO A 156 -15.26 -17.14 48.23
CA PRO A 156 -16.12 -16.70 49.32
C PRO A 156 -15.30 -16.80 50.62
N ALA A 157 -15.29 -15.71 51.38
CA ALA A 157 -14.82 -15.71 52.75
C ALA A 157 -15.67 -16.73 53.56
N LEU A 158 -15.04 -17.83 53.95
CA LEU A 158 -15.45 -18.66 55.08
C LEU A 158 -14.88 -18.06 56.36
#